data_AF-A0A932DAX9-F1
#
_entry.id   AF-A0A932DAX9-F1
#
_cell.length_a   1.000
_cell.length_b   1.000
_cell.length_c   1.000
_cell.angle_alpha   90.00
_cell.angle_beta   90.00
_cell.angle_gamma   90.00
#
_symmetry.space_group_name_H-M   'P 1'
#
loop_
_entity.id
_entity.type
_entity.pdbx_description
1 polymer ?
#
loop_
_entity_poly.entity_id
_entity_poly.type
_entity_poly.pdbx_seq_one_letter_code
_entity_poly.pdbx_strand_id
1 'polypeptide(L)'
;MTQILVRNSILVCFGLILGAAASAQEAGFKPLFNGRDLTGWEGNAKLWSVKDGAITGQTSATDPIKVNTFLVYTAEPVDDFELRLSYRIVGGNSGIQYRSKVTDQAQWRVGGYQADFEAGKTYSGILYDEGAVAGGRGIMAERGQKVTWDKDCKKQVTGSLGKSEDIQAKIKNEDWNDYVITAQGNHLVHQINGVTTVDVTDECESKRLTSGVLALQIHVGPPMTVQFKNIRLKKLAGAAPRSDLDQLQGDWTLAELVANGETVPADALAGVKLKIKGNEYHVERSDGQDQGTFKLNASTNPKSMDVSAESGAELPAIYDVSGDTFKACYAVNGAARPAEFKSTPGSDHVLAVYKRKSQ
;
A
#
# COMPACT_ATOMS: atom_id res chain seq x y z
N MET A 1 3.99 24.43 -80.86
CA MET A 1 3.88 25.60 -79.95
C MET A 1 2.56 25.53 -79.21
N THR A 2 2.54 25.05 -77.97
CA THR A 2 1.54 25.48 -76.95
C THR A 2 2.09 25.11 -75.57
N GLN A 3 2.47 26.12 -74.79
CA GLN A 3 2.68 26.01 -73.33
C GLN A 3 1.34 25.70 -72.64
N ILE A 4 1.36 25.14 -71.43
CA ILE A 4 0.51 25.59 -70.30
C ILE A 4 0.93 24.93 -68.97
N LEU A 5 1.23 25.83 -68.03
CA LEU A 5 1.17 25.82 -66.56
C LEU A 5 1.63 24.60 -65.74
N VAL A 6 2.72 24.86 -65.00
CA VAL A 6 3.04 24.32 -63.68
C VAL A 6 2.04 24.88 -62.65
N ARG A 7 1.43 24.01 -61.84
CA ARG A 7 0.71 24.38 -60.61
C ARG A 7 1.32 23.61 -59.44
N ASN A 8 2.11 24.33 -58.63
CA ASN A 8 2.61 23.86 -57.35
C ASN A 8 1.45 23.72 -56.36
N SER A 9 1.09 22.49 -56.01
CA SER A 9 0.30 22.21 -54.81
C SER A 9 1.25 21.76 -53.71
N ILE A 10 1.59 22.67 -52.80
CA ILE A 10 2.23 22.33 -51.53
C ILE A 10 1.13 21.70 -50.66
N LEU A 11 1.15 20.38 -50.52
CA LEU A 11 0.38 19.66 -49.52
C LEU A 11 1.16 19.75 -48.20
N VAL A 12 0.76 20.66 -47.31
CA VAL A 12 1.26 20.66 -45.92
C VAL A 12 0.53 19.53 -45.20
N CYS A 13 1.18 18.37 -45.07
CA CYS A 13 0.75 17.30 -44.18
C CYS A 13 0.90 17.77 -42.72
N PHE A 14 -0.18 18.29 -42.12
CA PHE A 14 -0.34 18.33 -40.67
C PHE A 14 -0.61 16.90 -40.18
N GLY A 15 0.45 16.09 -40.10
CA GLY A 15 0.40 14.72 -39.62
C GLY A 15 0.69 14.64 -38.11
N LEU A 16 -0.36 14.41 -37.34
CA LEU A 16 -0.42 13.84 -35.98
C LEU A 16 0.81 14.02 -35.04
N ILE A 17 0.73 15.00 -34.14
CA ILE A 17 1.43 14.98 -32.84
C ILE A 17 0.37 14.75 -31.73
N LEU A 18 -0.32 13.61 -31.76
CA LEU A 18 -1.34 13.28 -30.74
C LEU A 18 -1.02 12.03 -29.91
N GLY A 19 0.14 11.39 -30.13
CA GLY A 19 0.52 10.15 -29.42
C GLY A 19 1.36 10.34 -28.14
N ALA A 20 2.02 11.48 -27.94
CA ALA A 20 2.99 11.64 -26.85
C ALA A 20 2.36 11.95 -25.48
N ALA A 21 1.20 12.64 -25.45
CA ALA A 21 0.59 13.11 -24.20
C ALA A 21 -0.06 11.98 -23.37
N ALA A 22 -0.68 10.99 -24.02
CA ALA A 22 -1.30 9.84 -23.33
C ALA A 22 -0.26 8.94 -22.64
N SER A 23 0.94 8.81 -23.22
CA SER A 23 2.04 8.00 -22.66
C SER A 23 2.67 8.63 -21.41
N ALA A 24 2.69 9.96 -21.30
CA ALA A 24 3.26 10.64 -20.14
C ALA A 24 2.35 10.55 -18.90
N GLN A 25 1.03 10.54 -19.09
CA GLN A 25 0.05 10.50 -17.99
C GLN A 25 -0.05 9.13 -17.31
N GLU A 26 0.47 8.09 -17.96
CA GLU A 26 0.53 6.71 -17.48
C GLU A 26 1.95 6.31 -17.01
N ALA A 27 2.94 7.19 -17.15
CA ALA A 27 4.31 6.91 -16.72
C ALA A 27 4.37 6.60 -15.20
N GLY A 28 5.01 5.48 -14.86
CA GLY A 28 5.18 5.02 -13.48
C GLY A 28 4.01 4.20 -12.91
N PHE A 29 2.89 4.08 -13.63
CA PHE A 29 1.80 3.19 -13.23
C PHE A 29 2.12 1.73 -13.53
N LYS A 30 1.86 0.86 -12.57
CA LYS A 30 1.94 -0.60 -12.70
C LYS A 30 0.53 -1.18 -12.62
N PRO A 31 0.12 -2.05 -13.56
CA PRO A 31 -1.17 -2.73 -13.47
C PRO A 31 -1.18 -3.69 -12.28
N LEU A 32 -2.28 -3.71 -11.53
CA LEU A 32 -2.51 -4.64 -10.41
C LEU A 32 -3.46 -5.78 -10.78
N PHE A 33 -4.11 -5.70 -11.94
CA PHE A 33 -5.04 -6.72 -12.44
C PHE A 33 -4.73 -7.04 -13.89
N ASN A 34 -4.71 -8.33 -14.22
CA ASN A 34 -4.29 -8.84 -15.52
C ASN A 34 -5.43 -8.95 -16.55
N GLY A 35 -6.67 -8.65 -16.17
CA GLY A 35 -7.84 -8.70 -17.05
C GLY A 35 -8.43 -10.10 -17.28
N ARG A 36 -7.87 -11.16 -16.69
CA ARG A 36 -8.20 -12.55 -17.02
C ARG A 36 -8.57 -13.40 -15.81
N ASP A 37 -7.82 -13.28 -14.73
CA ASP A 37 -8.01 -14.08 -13.52
C ASP A 37 -7.60 -13.27 -12.26
N LEU A 38 -7.78 -13.88 -11.09
CA LEU A 38 -7.48 -13.26 -9.80
C LEU A 38 -6.01 -13.46 -9.36
N THR A 39 -5.07 -13.71 -10.27
CA THR A 39 -3.65 -13.79 -9.89
C THR A 39 -3.22 -12.50 -9.19
N GLY A 40 -2.63 -12.64 -8.00
CA GLY A 40 -2.26 -11.50 -7.13
C GLY A 40 -3.41 -11.00 -6.24
N TRP A 41 -4.55 -11.68 -6.22
CA TRP A 41 -5.71 -11.34 -5.41
C TRP A 41 -6.26 -12.57 -4.70
N GLU A 42 -6.60 -12.44 -3.42
CA GLU A 42 -7.17 -13.52 -2.63
C GLU A 42 -8.42 -13.05 -1.87
N GLY A 43 -9.39 -13.94 -1.76
CA GLY A 43 -10.68 -13.65 -1.15
C GLY A 43 -11.60 -14.87 -1.21
N ASN A 44 -12.86 -14.69 -0.82
CA ASN A 44 -13.84 -15.75 -0.91
C ASN A 44 -14.17 -16.10 -2.38
N ALA A 45 -13.67 -17.25 -2.85
CA ALA A 45 -13.85 -17.71 -4.23
C ALA A 45 -15.31 -17.98 -4.65
N LYS A 46 -16.26 -18.05 -3.70
CA LYS A 46 -17.69 -18.12 -4.03
C LYS A 46 -18.29 -16.78 -4.45
N LEU A 47 -17.66 -15.68 -4.03
CA LEU A 47 -18.18 -14.33 -4.20
C LEU A 47 -17.41 -13.55 -5.26
N TRP A 48 -16.13 -13.89 -5.47
CA TRP A 48 -15.23 -13.19 -6.38
C TRP A 48 -14.89 -14.04 -7.61
N SER A 49 -14.98 -13.43 -8.78
CA SER A 49 -14.64 -14.03 -10.07
C SER A 49 -14.16 -12.96 -11.05
N VAL A 50 -13.74 -13.35 -12.26
CA VAL A 50 -13.54 -12.42 -13.36
C VAL A 50 -14.65 -12.61 -14.39
N LYS A 51 -15.33 -11.53 -14.76
CA LYS A 51 -16.36 -11.50 -15.82
C LYS A 51 -16.10 -10.31 -16.73
N ASP A 52 -16.12 -10.53 -18.04
CA ASP A 52 -15.95 -9.49 -19.07
C ASP A 52 -14.70 -8.61 -18.88
N GLY A 53 -13.59 -9.23 -18.47
CA GLY A 53 -12.34 -8.53 -18.22
C GLY A 53 -12.34 -7.63 -16.98
N ALA A 54 -13.26 -7.86 -16.04
CA ALA A 54 -13.36 -7.14 -14.78
C ALA A 54 -13.41 -8.10 -13.57
N ILE A 55 -12.71 -7.75 -12.49
CA ILE A 55 -12.91 -8.39 -11.19
C ILE A 55 -14.36 -8.12 -10.79
N THR A 56 -15.12 -9.18 -10.50
CA THR A 56 -16.54 -9.11 -10.19
C THR A 56 -16.82 -9.74 -8.83
N GLY A 57 -17.32 -8.94 -7.91
CA GLY A 57 -17.87 -9.36 -6.64
C GLY A 57 -19.39 -9.42 -6.70
N GLN A 58 -20.00 -10.53 -6.28
CA GLN A 58 -21.44 -10.72 -6.41
C GLN A 58 -22.03 -11.42 -5.17
N THR A 59 -23.17 -10.91 -4.69
CA THR A 59 -23.99 -11.57 -3.66
C THR A 59 -25.35 -11.96 -4.23
N SER A 60 -26.04 -12.88 -3.55
CA SER A 60 -27.38 -13.34 -3.94
C SER A 60 -28.36 -13.22 -2.78
N ALA A 61 -29.66 -13.16 -3.08
CA ALA A 61 -30.70 -13.18 -2.06
C ALA A 61 -30.81 -14.55 -1.38
N THR A 62 -30.42 -15.62 -2.08
CA THR A 62 -30.55 -17.01 -1.62
C THR A 62 -29.42 -17.45 -0.69
N ASP A 63 -28.27 -16.79 -0.76
CA ASP A 63 -27.12 -17.04 0.12
C ASP A 63 -26.51 -15.69 0.57
N PRO A 64 -27.19 -14.96 1.48
CA PRO A 64 -26.74 -13.65 1.91
C PRO A 64 -25.54 -13.77 2.87
N ILE A 65 -24.48 -13.01 2.59
CA ILE A 65 -23.34 -12.86 3.49
C ILE A 65 -23.76 -12.23 4.81
N LYS A 66 -23.00 -12.49 5.88
CA LYS A 66 -23.28 -12.00 7.25
C LYS A 66 -22.35 -10.90 7.73
N VAL A 67 -21.24 -10.72 7.04
CA VAL A 67 -20.20 -9.74 7.33
C VAL A 67 -19.66 -9.16 6.03
N ASN A 68 -19.13 -7.95 6.08
CA ASN A 68 -18.33 -7.39 4.99
C ASN A 68 -17.14 -8.31 4.73
N THR A 69 -16.85 -8.55 3.46
CA THR A 69 -15.77 -9.43 3.02
C THR A 69 -15.04 -8.78 1.86
N PHE A 70 -13.76 -9.09 1.72
CA PHE A 70 -12.88 -8.33 0.84
C PHE A 70 -12.08 -9.25 -0.08
N LEU A 71 -11.74 -8.74 -1.25
CA LEU A 71 -10.71 -9.31 -2.11
C LEU A 71 -9.42 -8.52 -1.86
N VAL A 72 -8.43 -9.16 -1.28
CA VAL A 72 -7.16 -8.56 -0.84
C VAL A 72 -6.12 -8.73 -1.92
N TYR A 73 -5.43 -7.65 -2.29
CA TYR A 73 -4.27 -7.71 -3.16
C TYR A 73 -3.08 -8.30 -2.38
N THR A 74 -2.46 -9.35 -2.91
CA THR A 74 -1.49 -10.18 -2.15
C THR A 74 -0.02 -9.84 -2.39
N ALA A 75 0.27 -8.88 -3.28
CA ALA A 75 1.65 -8.41 -3.43
C ALA A 75 2.03 -7.43 -2.30
N GLU A 76 3.04 -6.60 -2.54
CA GLU A 76 3.56 -5.66 -1.54
C GLU A 76 2.46 -4.74 -0.95
N PRO A 77 2.55 -4.41 0.35
CA PRO A 77 1.74 -3.35 0.95
C PRO A 77 1.82 -2.05 0.18
N VAL A 78 0.73 -1.30 0.19
CA VAL A 78 0.66 0.05 -0.37
C VAL A 78 0.94 1.09 0.71
N ASP A 79 1.71 2.12 0.35
CA ASP A 79 2.12 3.23 1.19
C ASP A 79 1.75 4.57 0.53
N ASP A 80 2.72 5.28 -0.05
CA ASP A 80 2.53 6.52 -0.76
C ASP A 80 2.30 6.24 -2.25
N PHE A 81 1.07 6.48 -2.70
CA PHE A 81 0.65 6.05 -4.02
C PHE A 81 -0.43 6.94 -4.62
N GLU A 82 -0.52 6.86 -5.94
CA GLU A 82 -1.70 7.21 -6.72
C GLU A 82 -2.25 5.92 -7.33
N LEU A 83 -3.48 5.57 -6.96
CA LEU A 83 -4.23 4.43 -7.47
C LEU A 83 -5.28 4.95 -8.43
N ARG A 84 -5.38 4.33 -9.60
CA ARG A 84 -6.43 4.57 -10.58
C ARG A 84 -7.13 3.27 -10.91
N LEU A 85 -8.45 3.31 -10.94
CA LEU A 85 -9.28 2.18 -11.38
C LEU A 85 -10.61 2.69 -11.94
N SER A 86 -11.32 1.82 -12.65
CA SER A 86 -12.71 2.04 -13.00
C SER A 86 -13.58 1.06 -12.24
N TYR A 87 -14.69 1.51 -11.67
CA TYR A 87 -15.66 0.69 -10.98
C TYR A 87 -17.06 0.82 -11.58
N ARG A 88 -17.89 -0.20 -11.39
CA ARG A 88 -19.33 -0.19 -11.63
C ARG A 88 -20.00 -0.96 -10.51
N ILE A 89 -21.14 -0.48 -10.03
CA ILE A 89 -21.90 -1.14 -8.97
C ILE A 89 -23.39 -1.15 -9.31
N VAL A 90 -24.05 -2.28 -9.07
CA VAL A 90 -25.49 -2.48 -9.17
C VAL A 90 -25.97 -3.00 -7.82
N GLY A 91 -26.79 -2.21 -7.13
CA GLY A 91 -27.22 -2.48 -5.76
C GLY A 91 -26.10 -2.39 -4.71
N GLY A 92 -26.50 -2.15 -3.45
CA GLY A 92 -25.58 -2.19 -2.31
C GLY A 92 -24.55 -1.05 -2.23
N ASN A 93 -23.53 -1.29 -1.42
CA ASN A 93 -22.41 -0.42 -1.11
C ASN A 93 -21.11 -1.22 -1.32
N SER A 94 -20.02 -0.53 -1.66
CA SER A 94 -18.68 -1.10 -1.75
C SER A 94 -17.66 -0.02 -1.42
N GLY A 95 -16.40 -0.39 -1.44
CA GLY A 95 -15.31 0.52 -1.19
C GLY A 95 -13.97 -0.08 -1.54
N ILE A 96 -12.98 0.80 -1.63
CA ILE A 96 -11.58 0.43 -1.83
C ILE A 96 -10.85 0.71 -0.52
N GLN A 97 -10.40 -0.35 0.13
CA GLN A 97 -9.55 -0.28 1.32
C GLN A 97 -8.12 -0.01 0.91
N TYR A 98 -7.44 0.92 1.58
CA TYR A 98 -6.04 1.21 1.32
C TYR A 98 -5.27 1.56 2.60
N ARG A 99 -3.99 1.17 2.65
CA ARG A 99 -3.18 1.21 3.89
C ARG A 99 -3.83 0.47 5.07
N SER A 100 -4.79 -0.40 4.77
CA SER A 100 -5.65 -1.06 5.74
C SER A 100 -4.98 -2.30 6.32
N LYS A 101 -5.67 -2.99 7.22
CA LYS A 101 -5.20 -4.24 7.83
C LYS A 101 -6.23 -5.33 7.62
N VAL A 102 -5.76 -6.55 7.33
CA VAL A 102 -6.61 -7.74 7.48
C VAL A 102 -6.85 -7.93 8.98
N THR A 103 -8.12 -8.00 9.37
CA THR A 103 -8.57 -8.13 10.78
C THR A 103 -9.12 -9.52 11.09
N ASP A 104 -9.57 -10.25 10.07
CA ASP A 104 -9.96 -11.65 10.17
C ASP A 104 -9.72 -12.31 8.81
N GLN A 105 -8.69 -13.13 8.72
CA GLN A 105 -8.32 -13.83 7.49
C GLN A 105 -9.36 -14.89 7.09
N ALA A 106 -9.98 -15.57 8.05
CA ALA A 106 -10.93 -16.65 7.77
C ALA A 106 -12.23 -16.11 7.14
N GLN A 107 -12.63 -14.90 7.52
CA GLN A 107 -13.79 -14.20 6.96
C GLN A 107 -13.41 -13.16 5.90
N TRP A 108 -12.12 -13.01 5.60
CA TRP A 108 -11.56 -11.98 4.72
C TRP A 108 -12.00 -10.56 5.11
N ARG A 109 -12.00 -10.23 6.41
CA ARG A 109 -12.35 -8.89 6.90
C ARG A 109 -11.13 -7.99 6.86
N VAL A 110 -11.31 -6.78 6.32
CA VAL A 110 -10.29 -5.73 6.26
C VAL A 110 -10.84 -4.49 6.93
N GLY A 111 -10.01 -3.79 7.70
CA GLY A 111 -10.35 -2.51 8.32
C GLY A 111 -9.26 -1.46 8.13
N GLY A 112 -9.66 -0.19 8.06
CA GLY A 112 -8.77 0.95 7.82
C GLY A 112 -9.43 2.01 6.95
N TYR A 113 -8.63 2.75 6.19
CA TYR A 113 -9.15 3.78 5.31
C TYR A 113 -9.88 3.17 4.11
N GLN A 114 -11.14 3.56 3.95
CA GLN A 114 -11.99 3.12 2.87
C GLN A 114 -12.47 4.30 2.02
N ALA A 115 -12.23 4.20 0.72
CA ALA A 115 -12.79 5.05 -0.30
C ALA A 115 -14.12 4.45 -0.78
N ASP A 116 -15.23 4.98 -0.27
CA ASP A 116 -16.57 4.41 -0.45
C ASP A 116 -17.23 4.79 -1.78
N PHE A 117 -18.05 3.88 -2.28
CA PHE A 117 -19.03 4.11 -3.33
C PHE A 117 -20.21 3.14 -3.26
N GLU A 118 -21.36 3.59 -3.74
CA GLU A 118 -22.60 2.81 -3.66
C GLU A 118 -23.49 3.01 -4.88
N ALA A 119 -24.52 2.16 -5.00
CA ALA A 119 -25.61 2.38 -5.95
C ALA A 119 -26.59 3.49 -5.49
N GLY A 120 -26.51 3.89 -4.21
CA GLY A 120 -27.20 5.05 -3.66
C GLY A 120 -26.55 6.39 -4.02
N LYS A 121 -26.93 7.44 -3.28
CA LYS A 121 -26.49 8.83 -3.51
C LYS A 121 -25.87 9.49 -2.27
N THR A 122 -25.66 8.73 -1.21
CA THR A 122 -25.24 9.21 0.10
C THR A 122 -23.73 9.10 0.25
N TYR A 123 -23.19 7.89 0.14
CA TYR A 123 -21.83 7.56 0.58
C TYR A 123 -20.77 7.59 -0.53
N SER A 124 -21.15 7.71 -1.81
CA SER A 124 -20.16 7.74 -2.88
C SER A 124 -19.19 8.90 -2.76
N GLY A 125 -17.89 8.61 -2.66
CA GLY A 125 -16.83 9.60 -2.55
C GLY A 125 -16.50 10.07 -1.13
N ILE A 126 -17.02 9.44 -0.07
CA ILE A 126 -16.57 9.71 1.31
C ILE A 126 -15.22 9.04 1.61
N LEU A 127 -14.63 9.38 2.76
CA LEU A 127 -13.59 8.60 3.43
C LEU A 127 -14.17 8.01 4.73
N TYR A 128 -14.09 6.69 4.89
CA TYR A 128 -14.59 5.96 6.05
C TYR A 128 -13.47 5.19 6.76
N ASP A 129 -13.57 5.04 8.09
CA ASP A 129 -12.73 4.17 8.91
C ASP A 129 -13.45 2.83 9.15
N GLU A 130 -13.24 1.90 8.22
CA GLU A 130 -13.88 0.58 8.25
C GLU A 130 -13.28 -0.28 9.36
N GLY A 131 -14.14 -0.96 10.11
CA GLY A 131 -13.71 -1.85 11.19
C GLY A 131 -12.95 -1.17 12.33
N ALA A 132 -13.01 0.17 12.43
CA ALA A 132 -12.39 0.98 13.49
C ALA A 132 -10.86 0.85 13.61
N VAL A 133 -10.17 0.39 12.56
CA VAL A 133 -8.72 0.18 12.59
C VAL A 133 -7.95 1.50 12.60
N ALA A 134 -8.51 2.53 11.98
CA ALA A 134 -7.94 3.88 12.00
C ALA A 134 -8.49 4.70 13.18
N GLY A 135 -8.90 4.08 14.28
CA GLY A 135 -9.26 4.76 15.54
C GLY A 135 -10.75 4.89 15.83
N GLY A 136 -11.62 4.19 15.11
CA GLY A 136 -13.07 4.22 15.32
C GLY A 136 -13.71 5.53 14.89
N ARG A 137 -13.18 6.13 13.82
CA ARG A 137 -13.53 7.49 13.38
C ARG A 137 -14.80 7.58 12.53
N GLY A 138 -15.35 6.45 12.10
CA GLY A 138 -16.53 6.40 11.24
C GLY A 138 -16.30 7.18 9.94
N ILE A 139 -17.21 8.10 9.58
CA ILE A 139 -17.05 8.96 8.41
C ILE A 139 -15.98 10.03 8.69
N MET A 140 -14.76 9.75 8.23
CA MET A 140 -13.62 10.65 8.37
C MET A 140 -13.79 11.93 7.58
N ALA A 141 -14.41 11.88 6.39
CA ALA A 141 -14.79 13.05 5.60
C ALA A 141 -16.00 12.75 4.71
N GLU A 142 -16.99 13.66 4.71
CA GLU A 142 -18.15 13.57 3.81
C GLU A 142 -17.77 14.05 2.40
N ARG A 143 -18.54 13.61 1.39
CA ARG A 143 -18.38 14.08 0.01
C ARG A 143 -18.52 15.60 -0.04
N GLY A 144 -17.51 16.26 -0.58
CA GLY A 144 -17.41 17.72 -0.69
C GLY A 144 -16.65 18.39 0.45
N GLN A 145 -16.06 17.65 1.39
CA GLN A 145 -15.33 18.23 2.51
C GLN A 145 -13.81 18.24 2.31
N LYS A 146 -13.19 19.31 2.83
CA LYS A 146 -11.80 19.28 3.28
C LYS A 146 -11.76 19.06 4.79
N VAL A 147 -10.94 18.16 5.27
CA VAL A 147 -10.88 17.81 6.70
C VAL A 147 -9.44 17.71 7.17
N THR A 148 -9.17 18.25 8.36
CA THR A 148 -7.96 17.92 9.12
C THR A 148 -8.37 17.10 10.34
N TRP A 149 -7.79 15.91 10.51
CA TRP A 149 -7.77 15.23 11.80
C TRP A 149 -6.52 15.70 12.53
N ASP A 150 -6.69 16.49 13.59
CA ASP A 150 -5.57 17.12 14.29
C ASP A 150 -4.73 16.11 15.12
N LYS A 151 -3.66 16.59 15.76
CA LYS A 151 -2.75 15.76 16.58
C LYS A 151 -3.45 15.10 17.77
N ASP A 152 -4.56 15.68 18.24
CA ASP A 152 -5.41 15.13 19.30
C ASP A 152 -6.48 14.17 18.75
N CYS A 153 -6.42 13.86 17.46
CA CYS A 153 -7.33 12.97 16.76
C CYS A 153 -8.77 13.49 16.72
N LYS A 154 -8.95 14.82 16.64
CA LYS A 154 -10.27 15.44 16.49
C LYS A 154 -10.48 15.89 15.04
N LYS A 155 -11.70 15.65 14.55
CA LYS A 155 -12.12 16.05 13.19
C LYS A 155 -12.36 17.55 13.12
N GLN A 156 -11.70 18.21 12.18
CA GLN A 156 -11.91 19.62 11.84
C GLN A 156 -12.31 19.71 10.36
N VAL A 157 -13.52 20.19 10.05
CA VAL A 157 -13.89 20.50 8.66
C VAL A 157 -13.26 21.85 8.30
N THR A 158 -12.21 21.82 7.49
CA THR A 158 -11.36 22.99 7.19
C THR A 158 -11.73 23.69 5.89
N GLY A 159 -12.62 23.11 5.09
CA GLY A 159 -13.08 23.72 3.85
C GLY A 159 -14.10 22.88 3.10
N SER A 160 -14.51 23.38 1.94
CA SER A 160 -15.42 22.70 1.01
C SER A 160 -14.78 22.56 -0.37
N LEU A 161 -15.05 21.43 -1.01
CA LEU A 161 -14.72 21.09 -2.39
C LEU A 161 -15.92 21.31 -3.35
N GLY A 162 -17.04 21.78 -2.83
CA GLY A 162 -18.32 21.89 -3.53
C GLY A 162 -19.47 21.27 -2.74
N LYS A 163 -20.70 21.48 -3.22
CA LYS A 163 -21.88 20.87 -2.63
C LYS A 163 -21.92 19.38 -2.92
N SER A 164 -22.38 18.59 -1.94
CA SER A 164 -22.45 17.14 -2.06
C SER A 164 -23.33 16.70 -3.23
N GLU A 165 -24.44 17.40 -3.50
CA GLU A 165 -25.35 17.06 -4.60
C GLU A 165 -24.72 17.32 -5.97
N ASP A 166 -23.96 18.41 -6.10
CA ASP A 166 -23.28 18.79 -7.35
C ASP A 166 -22.19 17.79 -7.71
N ILE A 167 -21.46 17.28 -6.70
CA ILE A 167 -20.46 16.23 -6.89
C ILE A 167 -21.15 14.89 -7.20
N GLN A 168 -22.22 14.53 -6.47
CA GLN A 168 -22.99 13.31 -6.72
C GLN A 168 -23.57 13.27 -8.14
N ALA A 169 -23.96 14.42 -8.70
CA ALA A 169 -24.47 14.50 -10.07
C ALA A 169 -23.43 14.12 -11.13
N LYS A 170 -22.14 14.01 -10.77
CA LYS A 170 -21.06 13.56 -11.66
C LYS A 170 -20.81 12.05 -11.59
N ILE A 171 -21.40 11.36 -10.62
CA ILE A 171 -21.26 9.92 -10.42
C ILE A 171 -22.38 9.21 -11.17
N LYS A 172 -22.02 8.36 -12.13
CA LYS A 172 -22.97 7.66 -12.99
C LYS A 172 -23.59 6.50 -12.24
N ASN A 173 -24.92 6.45 -12.22
CA ASN A 173 -25.65 5.37 -11.60
C ASN A 173 -25.53 4.09 -12.44
N GLU A 174 -25.14 2.99 -11.80
CA GLU A 174 -25.04 1.65 -12.42
C GLU A 174 -24.22 1.58 -13.74
N ASP A 175 -23.28 2.50 -13.90
CA ASP A 175 -22.37 2.59 -15.05
C ASP A 175 -20.93 2.76 -14.57
N TRP A 176 -19.98 2.72 -15.50
CA TRP A 176 -18.55 2.85 -15.22
C TRP A 176 -18.19 4.27 -14.78
N ASN A 177 -17.56 4.33 -13.61
CA ASN A 177 -16.97 5.51 -12.99
C ASN A 177 -15.48 5.30 -12.81
N ASP A 178 -14.67 6.33 -13.03
CA ASP A 178 -13.25 6.31 -12.72
C ASP A 178 -13.02 6.83 -11.30
N TYR A 179 -12.22 6.11 -10.52
CA TYR A 179 -11.83 6.49 -9.16
C TYR A 179 -10.31 6.68 -9.12
N VAL A 180 -9.88 7.82 -8.56
CA VAL A 180 -8.49 8.09 -8.22
C VAL A 180 -8.35 8.25 -6.71
N ILE A 181 -7.43 7.52 -6.11
CA ILE A 181 -7.06 7.65 -4.70
C ILE A 181 -5.59 8.05 -4.64
N THR A 182 -5.31 9.20 -4.04
CA THR A 182 -3.97 9.68 -3.76
C THR A 182 -3.76 9.63 -2.26
N ALA A 183 -2.79 8.84 -1.82
CA ALA A 183 -2.36 8.81 -0.43
C ALA A 183 -0.87 9.17 -0.41
N GLN A 184 -0.51 10.31 0.17
CA GLN A 184 0.87 10.81 0.23
C GLN A 184 1.18 11.35 1.62
N GLY A 185 2.13 10.73 2.32
CA GLY A 185 2.39 11.02 3.72
C GLY A 185 1.12 10.85 4.56
N ASN A 186 0.61 11.94 5.12
CA ASN A 186 -0.66 11.96 5.86
C ASN A 186 -1.81 12.64 5.10
N HIS A 187 -1.64 12.91 3.80
CA HIS A 187 -2.64 13.56 2.96
C HIS A 187 -3.35 12.52 2.09
N LEU A 188 -4.68 12.52 2.14
CA LEU A 188 -5.56 11.55 1.50
C LEU A 188 -6.57 12.29 0.63
N VAL A 189 -6.58 12.00 -0.67
CA VAL A 189 -7.45 12.66 -1.65
C VAL A 189 -8.16 11.62 -2.49
N HIS A 190 -9.48 11.75 -2.60
CA HIS A 190 -10.31 10.93 -3.47
C HIS A 190 -10.85 11.77 -4.63
N GLN A 191 -10.93 11.17 -5.81
CA GLN A 191 -11.59 11.76 -6.97
C GLN A 191 -12.45 10.72 -7.68
N ILE A 192 -13.65 11.13 -8.11
CA ILE A 192 -14.52 10.31 -8.95
C ILE A 192 -14.84 11.09 -10.23
N ASN A 193 -14.61 10.46 -11.39
CA ASN A 193 -14.79 11.07 -12.72
C ASN A 193 -14.09 12.45 -12.86
N GLY A 194 -12.89 12.57 -12.30
CA GLY A 194 -12.07 13.79 -12.32
C GLY A 194 -12.49 14.87 -11.33
N VAL A 195 -13.50 14.64 -10.49
CA VAL A 195 -13.95 15.59 -9.45
C VAL A 195 -13.45 15.13 -8.09
N THR A 196 -12.72 16.01 -7.39
CA THR A 196 -12.27 15.74 -6.02
C THR A 196 -13.45 15.65 -5.06
N THR A 197 -13.58 14.53 -4.36
CA THR A 197 -14.70 14.25 -3.46
C THR A 197 -14.34 14.47 -1.99
N VAL A 198 -13.10 14.18 -1.59
CA VAL A 198 -12.55 14.51 -0.26
C VAL A 198 -11.08 14.89 -0.35
N ASP A 199 -10.63 15.72 0.59
CA ASP A 199 -9.26 16.23 0.74
C ASP A 199 -8.96 16.25 2.25
N VAL A 200 -8.19 15.26 2.72
CA VAL A 200 -8.02 14.96 4.16
C VAL A 200 -6.55 15.02 4.56
N THR A 201 -6.23 15.76 5.61
CA THR A 201 -4.92 15.69 6.30
C THR A 201 -5.09 14.99 7.65
N ASP A 202 -4.38 13.88 7.86
CA ASP A 202 -4.44 13.09 9.10
C ASP A 202 -3.19 13.32 9.98
N GLU A 203 -3.20 14.38 10.79
CA GLU A 203 -2.14 14.68 11.76
C GLU A 203 -2.19 13.79 13.02
N CYS A 204 -3.21 12.95 13.19
CA CYS A 204 -3.35 12.04 14.32
C CYS A 204 -2.36 10.86 14.20
N GLU A 205 -1.12 11.07 14.61
CA GLU A 205 -0.04 10.09 14.45
C GLU A 205 -0.34 8.74 15.13
N SER A 206 -1.08 8.78 16.23
CA SER A 206 -1.42 7.57 17.01
C SER A 206 -2.45 6.65 16.33
N LYS A 207 -3.19 7.15 15.33
CA LYS A 207 -4.24 6.38 14.63
C LYS A 207 -4.08 6.36 13.10
N ARG A 208 -3.28 7.27 12.53
CA ARG A 208 -3.11 7.36 11.07
C ARG A 208 -2.46 6.10 10.52
N LEU A 209 -2.92 5.66 9.36
CA LEU A 209 -2.35 4.52 8.66
C LEU A 209 -1.39 5.04 7.58
N THR A 210 -0.16 4.54 7.59
CA THR A 210 0.91 4.99 6.69
C THR A 210 1.27 3.92 5.65
N SER A 211 0.93 2.66 5.89
CA SER A 211 1.00 1.58 4.89
C SER A 211 0.13 0.41 5.31
N GLY A 212 -0.19 -0.47 4.37
CA GLY A 212 -0.98 -1.67 4.64
C GLY A 212 -1.53 -2.30 3.37
N VAL A 213 -2.57 -3.11 3.50
CA VAL A 213 -3.16 -3.82 2.36
C VAL A 213 -4.01 -2.90 1.49
N LEU A 214 -4.13 -3.28 0.22
CA LEU A 214 -5.15 -2.80 -0.70
C LEU A 214 -6.22 -3.89 -0.83
N ALA A 215 -7.51 -3.55 -0.71
CA ALA A 215 -8.58 -4.53 -0.87
C ALA A 215 -9.87 -3.94 -1.45
N LEU A 216 -10.69 -4.79 -2.07
CA LEU A 216 -11.97 -4.43 -2.69
C LEU A 216 -13.12 -5.04 -1.89
N GLN A 217 -14.15 -4.27 -1.57
CA GLN A 217 -15.22 -4.72 -0.67
C GLN A 217 -16.42 -5.34 -1.41
N ILE A 218 -16.98 -6.40 -0.84
CA ILE A 218 -18.42 -6.71 -0.94
C ILE A 218 -19.05 -6.41 0.41
N HIS A 219 -20.06 -5.55 0.41
CA HIS A 219 -20.75 -5.12 1.62
C HIS A 219 -21.92 -6.05 1.95
N VAL A 220 -22.16 -6.29 3.24
CA VAL A 220 -23.35 -7.00 3.71
C VAL A 220 -24.62 -6.21 3.40
N GLY A 221 -25.64 -6.85 2.83
CA GLY A 221 -26.88 -6.15 2.50
C GLY A 221 -27.69 -6.82 1.40
N PRO A 222 -28.55 -6.05 0.70
CA PRO A 222 -29.25 -6.54 -0.48
C PRO A 222 -28.29 -7.12 -1.53
N PRO A 223 -28.79 -7.97 -2.44
CA PRO A 223 -27.99 -8.49 -3.55
C PRO A 223 -27.30 -7.35 -4.30
N MET A 224 -25.99 -7.52 -4.52
CA MET A 224 -25.18 -6.54 -5.20
C MET A 224 -24.26 -7.21 -6.21
N THR A 225 -23.89 -6.45 -7.24
CA THR A 225 -22.79 -6.78 -8.14
C THR A 225 -21.88 -5.56 -8.22
N VAL A 226 -20.60 -5.76 -7.90
CA VAL A 226 -19.57 -4.74 -8.06
C VAL A 226 -18.51 -5.25 -9.02
N GLN A 227 -18.05 -4.38 -9.92
CA GLN A 227 -17.04 -4.70 -10.91
C GLN A 227 -15.91 -3.67 -10.90
N PHE A 228 -14.68 -4.13 -11.07
CA PHE A 228 -13.48 -3.31 -11.11
C PHE A 228 -12.60 -3.69 -12.30
N LYS A 229 -12.07 -2.68 -13.00
CA LYS A 229 -11.09 -2.87 -14.09
C LYS A 229 -10.11 -1.70 -14.16
N ASN A 230 -9.11 -1.82 -15.02
CA ASN A 230 -8.07 -0.81 -15.23
C ASN A 230 -7.31 -0.43 -13.94
N ILE A 231 -7.19 -1.37 -13.00
CA ILE A 231 -6.59 -1.16 -11.69
C ILE A 231 -5.08 -1.03 -11.85
N ARG A 232 -4.55 0.13 -11.52
CA ARG A 232 -3.13 0.44 -11.66
C ARG A 232 -2.67 1.43 -10.62
N LEU A 233 -1.45 1.25 -10.14
CA LEU A 233 -0.88 2.02 -9.04
C LEU A 233 0.48 2.57 -9.42
N LYS A 234 0.72 3.84 -9.09
CA LYS A 234 2.02 4.50 -9.19
C LYS A 234 2.46 4.85 -7.78
N LYS A 235 3.64 4.38 -7.35
CA LYS A 235 4.26 4.84 -6.11
C LYS A 235 4.65 6.32 -6.25
N LEU A 236 4.33 7.13 -5.26
CA LEU A 236 4.62 8.57 -5.29
C LEU A 236 5.98 8.86 -4.63
N ALA A 237 6.84 9.57 -5.35
CA ALA A 237 8.04 10.16 -4.77
C ALA A 237 7.64 11.46 -4.06
N GLY A 238 7.80 11.53 -2.74
CA GLY A 238 7.53 12.76 -1.99
C GLY A 238 7.11 12.63 -0.53
N ALA A 239 6.85 11.44 0.01
CA ALA A 239 7.18 11.24 1.43
C ALA A 239 8.69 11.12 1.51
N ALA A 240 9.32 11.73 2.51
CA ALA A 240 10.57 11.17 2.98
C ALA A 240 10.35 9.66 3.12
N PRO A 241 11.22 8.79 2.57
CA PRO A 241 11.14 7.37 2.93
C PRO A 241 10.99 7.36 4.45
N ARG A 242 10.00 6.59 4.98
CA ARG A 242 9.98 6.30 6.42
C ARG A 242 11.43 6.11 6.80
N SER A 243 11.92 6.89 7.76
CA SER A 243 13.34 6.80 8.07
C SER A 243 13.63 5.33 8.29
N ASP A 244 14.80 4.84 7.89
CA ASP A 244 15.08 3.41 8.02
C ASP A 244 14.85 2.96 9.49
N LEU A 245 15.02 3.88 10.45
CA LEU A 245 14.61 3.73 11.83
C LEU A 245 13.11 3.43 12.02
N ASP A 246 12.21 4.24 11.45
CA ASP A 246 10.75 4.02 11.51
C ASP A 246 10.36 2.67 10.92
N GLN A 247 11.03 2.26 9.84
CA GLN A 247 10.77 0.96 9.21
C GLN A 247 11.24 -0.20 10.10
N LEU A 248 12.32 -0.03 10.86
CA LEU A 248 12.86 -1.07 11.75
C LEU A 248 12.03 -1.30 13.01
N GLN A 249 11.17 -0.36 13.41
CA GLN A 249 10.41 -0.48 14.67
C GLN A 249 9.52 -1.73 14.70
N GLY A 250 9.41 -2.34 15.88
CA GLY A 250 8.48 -3.44 16.17
C GLY A 250 9.16 -4.80 16.37
N ASP A 251 8.36 -5.86 16.23
CA ASP A 251 8.77 -7.24 16.48
C ASP A 251 9.08 -7.99 15.17
N TRP A 252 10.17 -8.75 15.21
CA TRP A 252 10.75 -9.48 14.09
C TRP A 252 11.11 -10.91 14.52
N THR A 253 11.11 -11.81 13.56
CA THR A 253 11.55 -13.20 13.70
C THR A 253 12.70 -13.46 12.73
N LEU A 254 13.75 -14.14 13.17
CA LEU A 254 14.86 -14.52 12.31
C LEU A 254 14.43 -15.63 11.35
N ALA A 255 14.51 -15.39 10.04
CA ALA A 255 14.10 -16.33 8.99
C ALA A 255 15.29 -17.03 8.34
N GLU A 256 16.42 -16.36 8.22
CA GLU A 256 17.64 -16.90 7.62
C GLU A 256 18.86 -16.37 8.36
N LEU A 257 19.87 -17.22 8.55
CA LEU A 257 21.16 -16.85 9.10
C LEU A 257 22.27 -17.61 8.36
N VAL A 258 23.28 -16.89 7.89
CA VAL A 258 24.51 -17.45 7.32
C VAL A 258 25.69 -16.88 8.09
N ALA A 259 26.43 -17.73 8.80
CA ALA A 259 27.58 -17.34 9.61
C ALA A 259 28.84 -17.96 9.05
N ASN A 260 29.84 -17.15 8.71
CA ASN A 260 31.07 -17.59 8.06
C ASN A 260 30.87 -18.56 6.89
N GLY A 261 29.89 -18.27 6.03
CA GLY A 261 29.55 -19.09 4.86
C GLY A 261 28.74 -20.36 5.17
N GLU A 262 28.43 -20.63 6.43
CA GLU A 262 27.61 -21.76 6.84
C GLU A 262 26.17 -21.31 7.09
N THR A 263 25.23 -21.89 6.34
CA THR A 263 23.79 -21.64 6.56
C THR A 263 23.33 -22.37 7.81
N VAL A 264 22.73 -21.62 8.73
CA VAL A 264 22.14 -22.20 9.94
C VAL A 264 20.77 -22.81 9.60
N PRO A 265 20.51 -24.07 10.00
CA PRO A 265 19.22 -24.72 9.77
C PRO A 265 18.03 -23.96 10.35
N ALA A 266 16.91 -23.92 9.62
CA ALA A 266 15.74 -23.12 9.98
C ALA A 266 15.08 -23.51 11.31
N ASP A 267 15.15 -24.79 11.70
CA ASP A 267 14.68 -25.31 12.98
C ASP A 267 15.50 -24.76 14.17
N ALA A 268 16.80 -24.53 13.97
CA ALA A 268 17.65 -23.86 14.98
C ALA A 268 17.37 -22.35 15.09
N LEU A 269 16.76 -21.74 14.07
CA LEU A 269 16.34 -20.32 14.11
C LEU A 269 14.94 -20.15 14.72
N ALA A 270 14.19 -21.25 14.88
CA ALA A 270 12.83 -21.22 15.39
C ALA A 270 12.80 -20.65 16.82
N GLY A 271 12.05 -19.56 17.00
CA GLY A 271 11.91 -18.88 18.28
C GLY A 271 12.87 -17.73 18.53
N VAL A 272 13.83 -17.47 17.64
CA VAL A 272 14.67 -16.27 17.71
C VAL A 272 13.85 -15.02 17.36
N LYS A 273 13.68 -14.13 18.34
CA LYS A 273 12.91 -12.89 18.18
C LYS A 273 13.82 -11.68 18.32
N LEU A 274 13.58 -10.67 17.50
CA LEU A 274 14.22 -9.37 17.58
C LEU A 274 13.12 -8.33 17.79
N LYS A 275 13.30 -7.46 18.78
CA LYS A 275 12.45 -6.30 19.02
C LYS A 275 13.29 -5.04 18.87
N ILE A 276 12.77 -4.07 18.13
CA ILE A 276 13.41 -2.76 17.94
C ILE A 276 12.47 -1.67 18.44
N LYS A 277 12.99 -0.79 19.29
CA LYS A 277 12.29 0.40 19.81
C LYS A 277 13.24 1.59 19.85
N GLY A 278 12.93 2.65 19.10
CA GLY A 278 13.90 3.70 18.81
C GLY A 278 15.17 3.08 18.23
N ASN A 279 16.31 3.45 18.81
CA ASN A 279 17.64 2.94 18.44
C ASN A 279 18.07 1.73 19.29
N GLU A 280 17.17 1.17 20.11
CA GLU A 280 17.45 0.02 20.96
C GLU A 280 16.98 -1.26 20.28
N TYR A 281 17.74 -2.34 20.48
CA TYR A 281 17.37 -3.68 20.07
C TYR A 281 17.38 -4.63 21.26
N HIS A 282 16.51 -5.64 21.19
CA HIS A 282 16.50 -6.77 22.14
C HIS A 282 16.26 -8.07 21.36
N VAL A 283 17.17 -9.02 21.51
CA VAL A 283 17.12 -10.34 20.90
C VAL A 283 16.87 -11.39 21.97
N GLU A 284 15.88 -12.24 21.74
CA GLU A 284 15.53 -13.38 22.58
C GLU A 284 15.79 -14.67 21.79
N ARG A 285 16.50 -15.62 22.41
CA ARG A 285 16.83 -16.95 21.88
C ARG A 285 16.57 -18.01 22.95
N SER A 286 16.51 -19.28 22.57
CA SER A 286 16.32 -20.40 23.52
C SER A 286 17.48 -20.57 24.50
N ASP A 287 18.68 -20.13 24.11
CA ASP A 287 19.94 -20.28 24.83
C ASP A 287 20.42 -18.98 25.51
N GLY A 288 19.67 -17.88 25.38
CA GLY A 288 20.03 -16.61 26.01
C GLY A 288 19.32 -15.39 25.42
N GLN A 289 19.76 -14.21 25.84
CA GLN A 289 19.28 -12.92 25.35
C GLN A 289 20.47 -12.00 25.05
N ASP A 290 20.29 -11.09 24.10
CA ASP A 290 21.23 -10.02 23.79
C ASP A 290 20.48 -8.70 23.61
N GLN A 291 21.10 -7.59 23.97
CA GLN A 291 20.49 -6.27 23.81
C GLN A 291 21.56 -5.18 23.67
N GLY A 292 21.14 -4.04 23.15
CA GLY A 292 22.03 -2.91 22.94
C GLY A 292 21.39 -1.83 22.10
N THR A 293 22.24 -1.05 21.43
CA THR A 293 21.81 0.05 20.57
C THR A 293 22.40 -0.05 19.18
N PHE A 294 21.86 0.72 18.24
CA PHE A 294 22.43 0.86 16.91
C PHE A 294 22.36 2.29 16.40
N LYS A 295 23.25 2.63 15.48
CA LYS A 295 23.26 3.90 14.76
C LYS A 295 23.19 3.63 13.26
N LEU A 296 22.15 4.16 12.62
CA LEU A 296 21.97 4.03 11.18
C LEU A 296 22.74 5.11 10.42
N ASN A 297 23.26 4.75 9.26
CA ASN A 297 23.75 5.65 8.24
C ASN A 297 23.16 5.23 6.89
N ALA A 298 22.04 5.85 6.52
CA ALA A 298 21.34 5.61 5.27
C ALA A 298 22.00 6.28 4.04
N SER A 299 23.06 7.08 4.24
CA SER A 299 23.74 7.80 3.14
C SER A 299 24.80 6.97 2.41
N THR A 300 25.14 5.80 2.94
CA THR A 300 26.09 4.86 2.35
C THR A 300 25.40 3.89 1.38
N ASN A 301 26.18 3.27 0.50
CA ASN A 301 25.69 2.27 -0.44
C ASN A 301 26.65 1.06 -0.48
N PRO A 302 26.28 -0.11 0.05
CA PRO A 302 25.03 -0.40 0.78
C PRO A 302 24.86 0.46 2.05
N LYS A 303 23.62 0.65 2.51
CA LYS A 303 23.35 1.38 3.75
C LYS A 303 24.05 0.68 4.92
N SER A 304 24.60 1.45 5.84
CA SER A 304 25.43 0.92 6.94
C SER A 304 24.87 1.24 8.30
N MET A 305 25.10 0.38 9.28
CA MET A 305 24.79 0.64 10.67
C MET A 305 25.94 0.19 11.57
N ASP A 306 26.02 0.79 12.75
CA ASP A 306 26.94 0.36 13.82
C ASP A 306 26.09 -0.13 14.98
N VAL A 307 26.32 -1.37 15.42
CA VAL A 307 25.60 -1.97 16.54
C VAL A 307 26.53 -2.07 17.74
N SER A 308 26.08 -1.55 18.88
CA SER A 308 26.80 -1.55 20.14
C SER A 308 26.03 -2.40 21.14
N ALA A 309 26.49 -3.63 21.37
CA ALA A 309 25.89 -4.57 22.31
C ALA A 309 26.28 -4.22 23.75
N GLU A 310 25.39 -4.50 24.72
CA GLU A 310 25.68 -4.30 26.14
C GLU A 310 26.84 -5.16 26.65
N SER A 311 27.16 -6.26 25.96
CA SER A 311 28.36 -7.06 26.20
C SER A 311 29.68 -6.32 25.92
N GLY A 312 29.61 -5.13 25.29
CA GLY A 312 30.75 -4.35 24.82
C GLY A 312 31.20 -4.70 23.41
N ALA A 313 30.51 -5.62 22.71
CA ALA A 313 30.80 -5.92 21.32
C ALA A 313 30.31 -4.79 20.40
N GLU A 314 31.20 -4.32 19.53
CA GLU A 314 30.89 -3.36 18.47
C GLU A 314 30.87 -4.10 17.13
N LEU A 315 29.73 -4.06 16.45
CA LEU A 315 29.47 -4.80 15.21
C LEU A 315 29.15 -3.83 14.07
N PRO A 316 30.15 -3.43 13.27
CA PRO A 316 29.91 -2.71 12.03
C PRO A 316 29.11 -3.57 11.07
N ALA A 317 28.06 -3.02 10.47
CA ALA A 317 27.17 -3.76 9.60
C ALA A 317 26.71 -2.97 8.38
N ILE A 318 26.21 -3.70 7.39
CA ILE A 318 25.32 -3.15 6.36
C ILE A 318 23.91 -3.65 6.58
N TYR A 319 22.93 -2.88 6.14
CA TYR A 319 21.52 -3.23 6.32
C TYR A 319 20.65 -2.82 5.15
N ASP A 320 19.53 -3.51 5.00
CA ASP A 320 18.45 -3.12 4.12
C ASP A 320 17.12 -3.40 4.83
N VAL A 321 16.16 -2.50 4.69
CA VAL A 321 14.82 -2.66 5.28
C VAL A 321 13.78 -2.23 4.27
N SER A 322 12.83 -3.13 4.02
CA SER A 322 11.74 -2.92 3.07
C SER A 322 10.53 -3.76 3.49
N GLY A 323 9.41 -3.10 3.76
CA GLY A 323 8.15 -3.74 4.10
C GLY A 323 8.22 -4.64 5.34
N ASP A 324 8.11 -5.95 5.12
CA ASP A 324 8.14 -7.01 6.14
C ASP A 324 9.52 -7.63 6.34
N THR A 325 10.55 -7.12 5.63
CA THR A 325 11.88 -7.74 5.58
C THR A 325 12.93 -6.76 6.09
N PHE A 326 13.74 -7.23 7.03
CA PHE A 326 14.94 -6.54 7.50
C PHE A 326 16.13 -7.47 7.30
N LYS A 327 17.13 -7.02 6.53
CA LYS A 327 18.36 -7.76 6.26
C LYS A 327 19.53 -7.01 6.87
N ALA A 328 20.41 -7.72 7.55
CA ALA A 328 21.63 -7.16 8.13
C ALA A 328 22.80 -8.11 7.89
N CYS A 329 23.97 -7.57 7.56
CA CYS A 329 25.21 -8.32 7.50
C CYS A 329 26.21 -7.68 8.45
N TYR A 330 26.53 -8.39 9.52
CA TYR A 330 27.37 -7.94 10.63
C TYR A 330 28.81 -8.40 10.41
N ALA A 331 29.78 -7.52 10.68
CA ALA A 331 31.16 -7.91 10.90
C ALA A 331 31.35 -8.28 12.38
N VAL A 332 31.85 -9.49 12.61
CA VAL A 332 32.19 -10.01 13.94
C VAL A 332 33.71 -10.18 14.07
N ASN A 333 34.21 -10.51 15.26
CA ASN A 333 35.63 -10.80 15.50
C ASN A 333 36.62 -9.73 15.03
N GLY A 334 36.19 -8.46 14.96
CA GLY A 334 37.01 -7.34 14.49
C GLY A 334 37.19 -7.25 12.97
N ALA A 335 36.40 -8.00 12.19
CA ALA A 335 36.41 -7.93 10.75
C ALA A 335 36.00 -6.55 10.22
N ALA A 336 36.39 -6.25 8.98
CA ALA A 336 35.93 -5.05 8.29
C ALA A 336 34.43 -5.15 7.96
N ARG A 337 33.75 -4.00 7.97
CA ARG A 337 32.34 -3.88 7.57
C ARG A 337 32.11 -4.56 6.20
N PRO A 338 31.05 -5.37 6.04
CA PRO A 338 30.79 -6.04 4.77
C PRO A 338 30.51 -5.04 3.64
N ALA A 339 30.96 -5.35 2.42
CA ALA A 339 30.69 -4.56 1.22
C ALA A 339 29.44 -5.02 0.46
N GLU A 340 28.96 -6.22 0.76
CA GLU A 340 27.77 -6.84 0.15
C GLU A 340 27.06 -7.72 1.17
N PHE A 341 25.78 -8.03 0.92
CA PHE A 341 24.97 -8.90 1.79
C PHE A 341 25.33 -10.37 1.58
N LYS A 342 26.56 -10.73 1.92
CA LYS A 342 27.06 -12.12 1.87
C LYS A 342 27.93 -12.40 3.07
N SER A 343 27.85 -13.64 3.54
CA SER A 343 28.80 -14.23 4.47
C SER A 343 29.45 -15.40 3.75
N THR A 344 30.79 -15.43 3.72
CA THR A 344 31.56 -16.47 3.03
C THR A 344 32.52 -17.13 4.01
N PRO A 345 33.04 -18.34 3.71
CA PRO A 345 34.02 -19.00 4.57
C PRO A 345 35.20 -18.08 4.92
N GLY A 346 35.45 -17.90 6.22
CA GLY A 346 36.52 -17.06 6.74
C GLY A 346 36.32 -15.55 6.61
N SER A 347 35.11 -15.06 6.30
CA SER A 347 34.86 -13.62 6.19
C SER A 347 34.66 -12.92 7.55
N ASP A 348 34.43 -13.69 8.61
CA ASP A 348 33.97 -13.18 9.92
C ASP A 348 32.74 -12.28 9.79
N HIS A 349 31.83 -12.68 8.89
CA HIS A 349 30.56 -12.00 8.66
C HIS A 349 29.38 -12.90 9.00
N VAL A 350 28.31 -12.30 9.48
CA VAL A 350 27.03 -12.96 9.77
C VAL A 350 25.93 -12.25 9.00
N LEU A 351 25.33 -12.91 8.02
CA LEU A 351 24.16 -12.41 7.29
C LEU A 351 22.90 -12.92 7.97
N ALA A 352 22.02 -12.01 8.40
CA ALA A 352 20.73 -12.30 8.99
C ALA A 352 19.60 -11.70 8.14
N VAL A 353 18.52 -12.47 7.95
CA VAL A 353 17.27 -12.00 7.35
C VAL A 353 16.15 -12.20 8.35
N TYR A 354 15.51 -11.10 8.71
CA TYR A 354 14.39 -11.04 9.62
C TYR A 354 13.09 -10.80 8.86
N LYS A 355 12.02 -11.42 9.33
CA LYS A 355 10.65 -11.21 8.90
C LYS A 355 9.83 -10.56 10.01
N ARG A 356 9.02 -9.57 9.66
CA ARG A 356 8.14 -8.91 10.63
C ARG A 356 7.15 -9.93 11.18
N LYS A 357 6.96 -9.94 12.49
CA LYS A 357 5.98 -10.82 13.12
C LYS A 357 4.58 -10.43 12.62
N SER A 358 3.89 -11.33 11.93
CA SER A 358 2.47 -11.17 11.62
C SER A 358 1.71 -11.06 12.95
N GLN A 359 0.93 -9.99 13.12
CA GLN A 359 0.10 -9.78 14.31
C GLN A 359 -0.97 -10.87 14.44
#